data_AF-A0A430EE21-F1
#
_entry.id   AF-A0A430EE21-F1
#
_cell.length_a   1.000
_cell.length_b   1.000
_cell.length_c   1.000
_cell.angle_alpha   90.00
_cell.angle_beta   90.00
_cell.angle_gamma   90.00
#
_symmetry.space_group_name_H-M   'P 1'
#
loop_
_entity.id
_entity.type
_entity.pdbx_description
1 polymer ?
#
loop_
_entity_poly.entity_id
_entity_poly.type
_entity_poly.pdbx_seq_one_letter_code
_entity_poly.pdbx_strand_id
1 'polypeptide(L)'
;MAARNAIIQGNAALRAAVQRSPVDAQRGAQFATALVNAQNAPSTLRATSIGGTPPSDTAGPVPGFASTLSSLLARVNTGLEAEDTAAEAYERGETTDIASVMLTQQQASIQFEATLQVRNKLLTAYKDIMNMSI
;
A
#
# COMPACT_ATOMS: atom_id res chain seq x y z
N MET A 1 -4.67 9.74 68.75
CA MET A 1 -5.61 10.52 67.90
C MET A 1 -4.89 11.17 66.70
N ALA A 2 -3.97 10.48 65.99
CA ALA A 2 -3.22 11.07 64.85
C ALA A 2 -3.44 10.34 63.51
N ALA A 3 -3.89 9.07 63.54
CA ALA A 3 -4.08 8.27 62.33
C ALA A 3 -5.41 8.50 61.59
N ARG A 4 -6.35 9.26 62.17
CA ARG A 4 -7.65 9.56 61.54
C ARG A 4 -7.63 10.79 60.62
N ASN A 5 -6.61 11.66 60.70
CA ASN A 5 -6.52 12.86 59.88
C ASN A 5 -5.84 12.62 58.51
N ALA A 6 -4.99 11.59 58.40
CA ALA A 6 -4.22 11.29 57.18
C ALA A 6 -5.10 10.77 56.02
N ILE A 7 -6.19 10.07 56.32
CA ILE A 7 -7.08 9.47 55.31
C ILE A 7 -7.96 10.54 54.64
N ILE A 8 -8.28 11.63 55.34
CA ILE A 8 -9.08 12.73 54.79
C ILE A 8 -8.20 13.65 53.92
N GLN A 9 -6.93 13.85 54.27
CA GLN A 9 -5.97 14.61 53.46
C GLN A 9 -5.57 13.91 52.15
N GLY A 10 -5.52 12.57 52.14
CA GLY A 10 -5.22 11.81 50.91
C GLY A 10 -6.24 12.05 49.79
N ASN A 11 -7.53 12.10 50.12
CA ASN A 11 -8.60 12.34 49.14
C ASN A 11 -8.67 13.81 48.67
N ALA A 12 -8.25 14.77 49.49
CA ALA A 12 -8.21 16.18 49.10
C ALA A 12 -7.08 16.47 48.09
N ALA A 13 -5.91 15.84 48.24
CA ALA A 13 -4.77 16.00 47.34
C ALA A 13 -5.02 15.42 45.94
N LEU A 14 -5.76 14.30 45.86
CA LEU A 14 -6.13 13.67 44.58
C LEU A 14 -7.13 14.51 43.76
N ARG A 15 -8.00 15.29 44.41
CA ARG A 15 -8.92 16.22 43.72
C ARG A 15 -8.23 17.49 43.22
N ALA A 16 -7.16 17.94 43.88
CA ALA A 16 -6.37 19.08 43.42
C ALA A 16 -5.48 18.75 42.20
N ALA A 17 -5.04 17.50 42.05
CA ALA A 17 -4.25 17.05 40.89
C ALA A 17 -5.10 16.91 39.61
N VAL A 18 -6.40 16.61 39.74
CA VAL A 18 -7.33 16.47 38.60
C VAL A 18 -7.75 17.82 38.01
N GLN A 19 -7.60 18.93 38.74
CA GLN A 19 -8.09 20.25 38.31
C GLN A 19 -7.06 21.14 37.58
N ARG A 20 -5.83 20.66 37.31
CA ARG A 20 -4.71 21.51 36.85
C ARG A 20 -4.09 21.12 35.50
N SER A 21 -4.91 21.07 34.44
CA SER A 21 -4.37 20.98 33.08
C SER A 21 -4.89 22.08 32.14
N PRO A 22 -4.29 23.29 32.16
CA PRO A 22 -4.37 24.24 31.04
C PRO A 22 -3.63 23.75 29.77
N VAL A 23 -2.87 22.64 29.87
CA VAL A 23 -2.08 22.06 28.79
C VAL A 23 -2.94 21.26 27.79
N ASP A 24 -4.05 20.65 28.25
CA ASP A 24 -4.94 19.87 27.37
C ASP A 24 -5.76 20.75 26.43
N ALA A 25 -6.12 21.96 26.87
CA ALA A 25 -6.77 22.96 26.01
C ALA A 25 -5.84 23.46 24.90
N GLN A 26 -4.53 23.58 25.16
CA GLN A 26 -3.55 23.98 24.14
C GLN A 26 -3.24 22.84 23.16
N ARG A 27 -3.26 21.58 23.59
CA ARG A 27 -3.08 20.41 22.70
C ARG A 27 -4.22 20.24 21.71
N GLY A 28 -5.47 20.48 22.13
CA GLY A 28 -6.63 20.45 21.23
C GLY A 28 -6.57 21.53 20.15
N ALA A 29 -6.16 22.75 20.49
CA ALA A 29 -6.03 23.86 19.55
C ALA A 29 -4.92 23.61 18.50
N GLN A 30 -3.78 23.04 18.90
CA GLN A 30 -2.68 22.71 17.98
C GLN A 30 -3.08 21.62 16.97
N PHE A 31 -3.94 20.68 17.36
CA PHE A 31 -4.40 19.62 16.46
C PHE A 31 -5.39 20.14 15.41
N ALA A 32 -6.28 21.06 15.79
CA ALA A 32 -7.21 21.71 14.86
C ALA A 32 -6.46 22.52 13.78
N THR A 33 -5.39 23.23 14.16
CA THR A 33 -4.55 23.98 13.20
C THR A 33 -3.75 23.04 12.27
N ALA A 34 -3.28 21.88 12.76
CA ALA A 34 -2.55 20.92 11.94
C ALA A 34 -3.41 20.28 10.83
N LEU A 35 -4.69 19.99 11.12
CA LEU A 35 -5.61 19.42 10.13
C LEU A 35 -5.95 20.43 9.02
N VAL A 36 -6.14 21.71 9.37
CA VAL A 36 -6.45 22.77 8.40
C VAL A 36 -5.28 23.04 7.44
N ASN A 37 -4.03 22.97 7.93
CA ASN A 37 -2.86 23.14 7.07
C ASN A 37 -2.60 21.92 6.17
N ALA A 38 -2.96 20.71 6.59
CA ALA A 38 -2.87 19.52 5.76
C ALA A 38 -3.86 19.53 4.58
N GLN A 39 -5.00 20.20 4.72
CA GLN A 39 -6.01 20.28 3.67
C GLN A 39 -5.68 21.30 2.57
N ASN A 40 -4.73 22.20 2.82
CA ASN A 40 -4.34 23.26 1.88
C ASN A 40 -2.98 23.01 1.20
N ALA A 41 -2.36 21.84 1.40
CA ALA A 41 -1.15 21.44 0.70
C ALA A 41 -1.52 20.77 -0.65
N PRO A 42 -0.95 21.19 -1.79
CA PRO A 42 -1.17 20.52 -3.06
C PRO A 42 -0.69 19.07 -2.93
N SER A 43 -1.60 18.17 -3.28
CA SER A 43 -1.47 16.71 -3.28
C SER A 43 -0.28 16.24 -4.10
N THR A 44 0.90 16.29 -3.50
CA THR A 44 2.00 15.40 -3.81
C THR A 44 1.64 14.09 -3.12
N LEU A 45 0.94 13.23 -3.86
CA LEU A 45 0.78 11.83 -3.54
C LEU A 45 2.18 11.27 -3.27
N ARG A 46 2.53 11.21 -1.98
CA ARG A 46 3.72 10.53 -1.51
C ARG A 46 3.42 9.05 -1.69
N ALA A 47 3.70 8.57 -2.90
CA ALA A 47 3.86 7.16 -3.17
C ALA A 47 4.94 6.66 -2.20
N THR A 48 4.50 6.11 -1.07
CA THR A 48 5.30 5.14 -0.33
C THR A 48 5.42 3.96 -1.28
N SER A 49 6.42 4.03 -2.15
CA SER A 49 6.93 2.92 -2.91
C SER A 49 7.35 1.85 -1.92
N ILE A 50 6.48 0.86 -1.76
CA ILE A 50 6.82 -0.41 -1.14
C ILE A 50 7.97 -0.95 -1.99
N GLY A 51 9.14 -1.11 -1.35
CA GLY A 51 10.42 -1.31 -2.01
C GLY A 51 10.40 -2.38 -3.09
N GLY A 52 10.48 -1.93 -4.34
CA GLY A 52 11.04 -2.69 -5.44
C GLY A 52 12.30 -1.95 -5.89
N THR A 53 13.44 -2.31 -5.30
CA THR A 53 14.74 -1.95 -5.85
C THR A 53 14.74 -2.36 -7.33
N PRO A 54 15.04 -1.46 -8.28
CA PRO A 54 15.26 -1.88 -9.66
C PRO A 54 16.39 -2.93 -9.65
N PRO A 55 16.26 -4.05 -10.37
CA PRO A 55 17.32 -5.03 -10.44
C PRO A 55 18.56 -4.33 -11.00
N SER A 56 19.62 -4.31 -10.21
CA SER A 56 20.93 -3.83 -10.64
C SER A 56 21.36 -4.62 -11.87
N ASP A 57 21.80 -3.90 -12.90
CA ASP A 57 22.43 -4.40 -14.12
C ASP A 57 23.51 -5.43 -13.80
N THR A 58 23.11 -6.69 -13.75
CA THR A 58 24.01 -7.82 -13.92
C THR A 58 23.96 -8.14 -15.40
N ALA A 59 24.92 -7.60 -16.15
CA ALA A 59 25.14 -7.87 -17.56
C ALA A 59 25.57 -9.33 -17.78
N GLY A 60 24.65 -10.27 -17.55
CA GLY A 60 24.64 -11.56 -18.24
C GLY A 60 23.90 -11.39 -19.59
N PRO A 61 23.91 -12.41 -20.47
CA PRO A 61 23.11 -12.39 -21.69
C PRO A 61 21.64 -12.24 -21.30
N VAL A 62 21.13 -11.01 -21.35
CA VAL A 62 19.73 -10.71 -21.07
C VAL A 62 18.96 -11.43 -22.17
N PRO A 63 18.03 -12.34 -21.83
CA PRO A 63 17.12 -12.91 -22.80
C PRO A 63 16.52 -11.76 -23.59
N GLY A 64 16.61 -11.82 -24.92
CA GLY A 64 16.20 -10.72 -25.79
C GLY A 64 14.84 -10.18 -25.34
N PHE A 65 14.66 -8.86 -25.36
CA PHE A 65 13.50 -8.18 -24.78
C PHE A 65 12.16 -8.86 -25.15
N ALA A 66 12.02 -9.33 -26.40
CA ALA A 66 10.87 -10.08 -26.88
C ALA A 66 10.62 -11.41 -26.13
N SER A 67 11.66 -12.13 -25.75
CA SER A 67 11.59 -13.35 -24.93
C SER A 67 11.13 -13.04 -23.51
N THR A 68 11.60 -11.93 -22.93
CA THR A 68 11.18 -11.48 -21.59
C THR A 68 9.70 -11.07 -21.61
N LEU A 69 9.29 -10.32 -22.64
CA LEU A 69 7.89 -9.95 -22.85
C LEU A 69 6.99 -11.17 -23.06
N SER A 70 7.43 -12.14 -23.89
CA SER A 70 6.71 -13.39 -24.10
C SER A 70 6.55 -14.18 -22.80
N SER A 71 7.58 -14.21 -21.95
CA SER A 71 7.50 -14.86 -20.64
C SER A 71 6.56 -14.13 -19.69
N LEU A 72 6.55 -12.80 -19.69
CA LEU A 72 5.61 -11.99 -18.91
C LEU A 72 4.15 -12.22 -19.36
N LEU A 73 3.89 -12.24 -20.67
CA LEU A 73 2.58 -12.55 -21.23
C LEU A 73 2.12 -13.96 -20.86
N ALA A 74 3.02 -14.95 -20.93
CA ALA A 74 2.73 -16.31 -20.50
C ALA A 74 2.35 -16.33 -19.01
N ARG A 75 3.10 -15.64 -18.14
CA ARG A 75 2.83 -15.57 -16.69
C ARG A 75 1.47 -14.95 -16.37
N VAL A 76 1.06 -13.91 -17.10
CA VAL A 76 -0.27 -13.31 -16.92
C VAL A 76 -1.37 -14.29 -17.32
N ASN A 77 -1.21 -14.99 -18.44
CA ASN A 77 -2.16 -16.01 -18.86
C ASN A 77 -2.30 -17.12 -17.80
N THR A 78 -1.17 -17.64 -17.30
CA THR A 78 -1.19 -18.64 -16.22
C THR A 78 -1.81 -18.10 -14.93
N GLY A 79 -1.63 -16.80 -14.62
CA GLY A 79 -2.25 -16.15 -13.48
C GLY A 79 -3.78 -16.04 -13.61
N LEU A 80 -4.29 -15.80 -14.82
CA LEU A 80 -5.72 -15.78 -15.12
C LEU A 80 -6.32 -17.19 -15.05
N GLU A 81 -5.65 -18.20 -15.62
CA GLU A 81 -6.10 -19.61 -15.54
C GLU A 81 -6.13 -20.11 -14.08
N ALA A 82 -5.15 -19.71 -13.26
CA ALA A 82 -5.10 -20.07 -11.86
C ALA A 82 -6.24 -19.41 -11.05
N GLU A 83 -6.62 -18.18 -11.40
CA GLU A 83 -7.77 -17.48 -10.79
C GLU A 83 -9.09 -18.19 -11.12
N ASP A 84 -9.30 -18.53 -12.39
CA ASP A 84 -10.49 -19.24 -12.87
C ASP A 84 -10.62 -20.61 -12.18
N THR A 85 -9.50 -21.35 -12.10
CA THR A 85 -9.45 -22.65 -11.42
C THR A 85 -9.74 -22.52 -9.92
N ALA A 86 -9.21 -21.48 -9.27
CA ALA A 86 -9.43 -21.24 -7.85
C ALA A 86 -10.89 -20.83 -7.56
N ALA A 87 -11.49 -20.02 -8.44
CA ALA A 87 -12.90 -19.64 -8.37
C ALA A 87 -13.81 -20.87 -8.55
N GLU A 88 -13.58 -21.70 -9.58
CA GLU A 88 -14.33 -22.94 -9.80
C GLU A 88 -14.20 -23.91 -8.61
N ALA A 89 -13.00 -24.09 -8.06
CA ALA A 89 -12.77 -24.96 -6.91
C ALA A 89 -13.50 -24.47 -5.64
N TYR A 90 -13.66 -23.15 -5.50
CA TYR A 90 -14.45 -22.55 -4.43
C TYR A 90 -15.96 -22.76 -4.64
N GLU A 91 -16.45 -22.55 -5.86
CA GLU A 91 -17.86 -22.78 -6.22
C GLU A 91 -18.28 -24.25 -6.05
N ARG A 92 -17.39 -25.20 -6.36
CA ARG A 92 -17.59 -26.64 -6.15
C ARG A 92 -17.48 -27.08 -4.68
N GLY A 93 -17.01 -26.20 -3.79
CA GLY A 93 -16.79 -26.52 -2.38
C GLY A 93 -15.58 -27.42 -2.11
N GLU A 94 -14.71 -27.67 -3.10
CA GLU A 94 -13.42 -28.38 -2.90
C GLU A 94 -12.45 -27.54 -2.04
N THR A 95 -12.51 -26.22 -2.19
CA THR A 95 -11.73 -25.26 -1.41
C THR A 95 -12.68 -24.32 -0.66
N THR A 96 -12.62 -24.30 0.68
CA THR A 96 -13.39 -23.38 1.54
C THR A 96 -12.70 -22.01 1.70
N ASP A 97 -11.47 -21.86 1.22
CA ASP A 97 -10.67 -20.66 1.45
C ASP A 97 -10.96 -19.55 0.43
N ILE A 98 -12.00 -18.74 0.69
CA ILE A 98 -12.31 -17.54 -0.10
C ILE A 98 -11.18 -16.50 -0.08
N ALA A 99 -10.34 -16.48 0.97
CA ALA A 99 -9.24 -15.52 1.05
C ALA A 99 -8.16 -15.83 -0.01
N SER A 100 -7.91 -17.11 -0.28
CA SER A 100 -6.98 -17.54 -1.34
C SER A 100 -7.45 -17.15 -2.75
N VAL A 101 -8.75 -17.28 -3.03
CA VAL A 101 -9.36 -16.86 -4.32
C VAL A 101 -9.24 -15.35 -4.50
N MET A 102 -9.61 -14.58 -3.47
CA MET A 102 -9.57 -13.12 -3.50
C MET A 102 -8.14 -12.59 -3.64
N LEU A 103 -7.16 -13.25 -3.02
CA LEU A 103 -5.74 -12.92 -3.17
C LEU A 103 -5.25 -13.21 -4.59
N THR A 104 -5.62 -14.36 -5.16
CA THR A 104 -5.28 -14.73 -6.53
C THR A 104 -5.85 -13.73 -7.53
N GLN A 105 -7.10 -13.29 -7.32
CA GLN A 105 -7.75 -12.28 -8.16
C GLN A 105 -7.08 -10.89 -8.07
N GLN A 106 -6.68 -10.47 -6.87
CA GLN A 106 -5.92 -9.24 -6.68
C GLN A 106 -4.53 -9.31 -7.33
N GLN A 107 -3.86 -10.46 -7.22
CA GLN A 107 -2.57 -10.68 -7.86
C GLN A 107 -2.69 -10.64 -9.39
N ALA A 108 -3.68 -11.32 -9.97
CA ALA A 108 -3.93 -11.32 -11.42
C ALA A 108 -4.21 -9.90 -11.95
N SER A 109 -5.00 -9.11 -11.21
CA SER A 109 -5.30 -7.71 -11.54
C SER A 109 -4.03 -6.83 -11.59
N ILE A 110 -3.16 -6.95 -10.59
CA ILE A 110 -1.89 -6.20 -10.54
C ILE A 110 -0.95 -6.62 -11.68
N GLN A 111 -0.88 -7.93 -11.98
CA GLN A 111 -0.05 -8.45 -13.07
C GLN A 111 -0.53 -7.98 -14.45
N PHE A 112 -1.84 -7.89 -14.65
CA PHE A 112 -2.43 -7.36 -15.87
C PHE A 112 -2.08 -5.88 -16.06
N GLU A 113 -2.22 -5.05 -15.00
CA GLU A 113 -1.87 -3.63 -15.05
C GLU A 113 -0.40 -3.42 -15.40
N ALA A 114 0.50 -4.18 -14.76
CA ALA A 114 1.94 -4.13 -15.06
C ALA A 114 2.22 -4.44 -16.54
N THR A 115 1.48 -5.37 -17.14
CA THR A 115 1.62 -5.76 -18.55
C THR A 115 1.16 -4.66 -19.50
N LEU A 116 0.09 -3.94 -19.16
CA LEU A 116 -0.34 -2.76 -19.91
C LEU A 116 0.72 -1.65 -19.89
N GLN A 117 1.39 -1.45 -18.75
CA GLN A 117 2.48 -0.47 -18.66
C GLN A 117 3.65 -0.83 -19.58
N VAL A 118 4.04 -2.11 -19.63
CA VAL A 118 5.08 -2.59 -20.54
C VAL A 118 4.66 -2.42 -22.00
N ARG A 119 3.43 -2.81 -22.34
CA ARG A 119 2.86 -2.63 -23.69
C ARG A 119 2.91 -1.17 -24.14
N ASN A 120 2.46 -0.24 -23.29
CA ASN A 120 2.46 1.18 -23.62
C ASN A 120 3.89 1.71 -23.79
N LYS A 121 4.83 1.32 -22.92
CA LYS A 121 6.25 1.68 -23.06
C LYS A 121 6.83 1.18 -24.38
N LEU A 122 6.42 0.00 -24.84
CA LEU A 122 6.88 -0.57 -26.09
C LEU A 122 6.35 0.12 -27.33
N LEU A 123 5.07 0.45 -27.34
CA LEU A 123 4.47 1.22 -28.43
C LEU A 123 5.15 2.58 -28.55
N THR A 124 5.48 3.22 -27.42
CA THR A 124 6.23 4.48 -27.40
C THR A 124 7.66 4.30 -27.90
N ALA A 125 8.40 3.30 -27.41
CA ALA A 125 9.78 3.05 -27.84
C ALA A 125 9.89 2.72 -29.34
N TYR A 126 8.92 1.95 -29.87
CA TYR A 126 8.83 1.68 -31.30
C TYR A 126 8.55 2.95 -32.12
N LYS A 127 7.59 3.78 -31.66
CA LYS A 127 7.31 5.07 -32.29
C LYS A 127 8.51 6.02 -32.25
N ASP A 128 9.25 6.04 -31.15
CA ASP A 128 10.43 6.89 -30.97
C ASP A 128 11.54 6.55 -31.98
N ILE A 129 11.85 5.26 -32.14
CA ILE A 129 12.81 4.77 -33.15
C ILE A 129 12.38 5.18 -34.58
N MET A 130 11.08 5.06 -34.90
CA MET A 130 10.56 5.47 -36.21
C MET A 130 10.65 6.99 -36.43
N ASN A 131 10.38 7.79 -35.40
CA ASN A 131 10.43 9.24 -35.47
C ASN A 131 11.87 9.80 -35.47
N MET A 132 12.85 9.02 -34.98
CA MET A 132 14.26 9.40 -35.00
C MET A 132 14.94 9.08 -36.35
N SER A 133 14.34 8.22 -37.18
CA SER A 133 14.93 7.71 -38.43
C SER A 133 14.49 8.47 -39.69
N ILE A 134 13.83 9.62 -39.56
CA ILE A 134 13.43 10.50 -40.67
C ILE A 134 13.99 11.91 -40.50
#